data_AF-A0A7J4QB08-F1
#
_entry.id   AF-A0A7J4QB08-F1
#
_cell.length_a   1.000
_cell.length_b   1.000
_cell.length_c   1.000
_cell.angle_alpha   90.00
_cell.angle_beta   90.00
_cell.angle_gamma   90.00
#
_symmetry.space_group_name_H-M   'P 1'
#
loop_
_entity.id
_entity.type
_entity.pdbx_description
1 polymer ?
#
loop_
_entity_poly.entity_id
_entity_poly.type
_entity_poly.pdbx_seq_one_letter_code
_entity_poly.pdbx_strand_id
1 'polypeptide(L)'
;MKQIALFAFFMLVLGAFAIAAEDMKSGQIGVAVEMLVKDTFETTLEGTPELVEGYPDHKLQPEDGFAAKIYGYDGAEIYSFKFPVEFWFYDNPTVLTELPVLIIFPYYRNIKEAKIYDKNGSLRLTVDLSAYATCNQNGICNADIGEDAELCSADCRPGEAAPAGEETPAEGAAGEEAASGEEPAAKIISSTAWFIAVLVVILIAIVIGLLRSRKNY
;
A
#
# COMPACT_ATOMS: atom_id res chain seq x y z
N MET A 1 8.89 26.22 36.80
CA MET A 1 9.13 26.60 35.39
C MET A 1 9.64 25.46 34.51
N LYS A 2 10.63 24.64 34.93
CA LYS A 2 11.15 23.54 34.09
C LYS A 2 10.11 22.47 33.68
N GLN A 3 9.06 22.22 34.47
CA GLN A 3 8.05 21.18 34.14
C GLN A 3 7.06 21.59 33.04
N ILE A 4 6.79 22.88 32.85
CA ILE A 4 5.82 23.35 31.83
C ILE A 4 6.45 23.24 30.43
N ALA A 5 7.75 23.53 30.32
CA ALA A 5 8.49 23.39 29.06
C ALA A 5 8.57 21.92 28.59
N LEU A 6 8.72 20.97 29.52
CA LEU A 6 8.76 19.54 29.20
C LEU A 6 7.40 19.04 28.68
N PHE A 7 6.30 19.52 29.26
CA PHE A 7 4.95 19.13 28.87
C PHE A 7 4.55 19.69 27.50
N ALA A 8 4.93 20.93 27.22
CA ALA A 8 4.71 21.57 25.92
C ALA A 8 5.50 20.86 24.80
N PHE A 9 6.76 20.48 25.06
CA PHE A 9 7.57 19.72 24.10
C PHE A 9 6.96 18.33 23.81
N PHE A 10 6.48 17.63 24.83
CA PHE A 10 5.85 16.32 24.66
C PHE A 10 4.55 16.38 23.86
N MET A 11 3.72 17.40 24.08
CA MET A 11 2.49 17.62 23.30
C MET A 11 2.78 17.98 21.84
N LEU A 12 3.85 18.75 21.58
CA LEU A 12 4.25 19.12 20.21
C LEU A 12 4.78 17.91 19.43
N VAL A 13 5.53 17.04 20.09
CA VAL A 13 5.99 15.76 19.51
C VAL A 13 4.80 14.83 19.23
N LEU A 14 3.86 14.67 20.17
CA LEU A 14 2.66 13.84 19.96
C LEU A 14 1.76 14.39 18.84
N GLY A 15 1.62 15.71 18.71
CA GLY A 15 0.86 16.33 17.63
C GLY A 15 1.48 16.09 16.25
N ALA A 16 2.81 16.10 16.14
CA ALA A 16 3.51 15.81 14.90
C ALA A 16 3.36 14.33 14.45
N PHE A 17 3.24 13.39 15.40
CA PHE A 17 2.98 11.99 15.08
C PHE A 17 1.53 11.72 14.67
N ALA A 18 0.56 12.51 15.14
CA ALA A 18 -0.85 12.32 14.79
C ALA A 18 -1.15 12.66 13.31
N ILE A 19 -0.49 13.69 12.77
CA ILE A 19 -0.73 14.15 11.38
C ILE A 19 -0.15 13.14 10.36
N ALA A 20 0.89 12.39 10.71
CA ALA A 20 1.48 11.39 9.82
C ALA A 20 0.76 10.02 9.83
N ALA A 21 -0.23 9.81 10.71
CA ALA A 21 -0.84 8.49 10.94
C ALA A 21 -2.25 8.32 10.33
N GLU A 22 -2.87 9.39 9.83
CA GLU A 22 -4.25 9.33 9.32
C GLU A 22 -4.36 8.79 7.89
N ASP A 23 -3.27 8.71 7.12
CA ASP A 23 -3.28 8.14 5.76
C ASP A 23 -3.19 6.60 5.70
N MET A 24 -3.07 5.89 6.83
CA MET A 24 -2.83 4.44 6.84
C MET A 24 -4.05 3.58 7.24
N LYS A 25 -5.27 4.11 7.13
CA LYS A 25 -6.52 3.38 7.47
C LYS A 25 -7.46 3.10 6.30
N SER A 26 -7.01 3.26 5.06
CA SER A 26 -7.58 2.45 3.97
C SER A 26 -7.07 1.02 4.17
N GLY A 27 -7.96 0.01 4.15
CA GLY A 27 -7.52 -1.38 4.01
C GLY A 27 -6.44 -1.47 2.94
N GLN A 28 -5.34 -2.16 3.24
CA GLN A 28 -4.14 -2.16 2.41
C GLN A 28 -4.43 -2.89 1.09
N ILE A 29 -5.07 -2.22 0.14
CA ILE A 29 -5.22 -2.72 -1.22
C ILE A 29 -3.81 -2.77 -1.80
N GLY A 30 -3.43 -3.94 -2.29
CA GLY A 30 -2.20 -4.17 -3.02
C GLY A 30 -2.48 -4.52 -4.47
N VAL A 31 -1.46 -4.39 -5.31
CA VAL A 31 -1.45 -4.95 -6.67
C VAL A 31 -0.58 -6.19 -6.65
N ALA A 32 -1.18 -7.35 -6.87
CA ALA A 32 -0.47 -8.60 -7.05
C ALA A 32 0.00 -8.75 -8.50
N VAL A 33 1.26 -9.14 -8.66
CA VAL A 33 1.88 -9.48 -9.93
C VAL A 33 2.45 -10.89 -9.77
N GLU A 34 1.90 -11.82 -10.53
CA GLU A 34 2.46 -13.16 -10.65
C GLU A 34 3.57 -13.17 -11.72
N MET A 35 4.67 -13.84 -11.41
CA MET A 35 5.82 -13.96 -12.29
C MET A 35 6.30 -15.40 -12.37
N LEU A 36 6.67 -15.85 -13.57
CA LEU A 36 7.37 -17.11 -13.75
C LEU A 36 8.88 -16.86 -13.91
N VAL A 37 9.65 -17.32 -12.93
CA VAL A 37 11.11 -17.25 -12.97
C VAL A 37 11.64 -18.56 -13.54
N LYS A 38 12.31 -18.51 -14.70
CA LYS A 38 13.01 -19.65 -15.30
C LYS A 38 14.46 -19.73 -14.86
N ASP A 39 15.02 -20.93 -14.86
CA ASP A 39 16.37 -21.28 -14.40
C ASP A 39 17.50 -20.51 -15.14
N THR A 40 17.23 -20.00 -16.36
CA THR A 40 18.15 -19.13 -17.12
C THR A 40 18.10 -17.65 -16.72
N PHE A 41 17.30 -17.29 -15.72
CA PHE A 41 16.93 -15.91 -15.37
C PHE A 41 16.27 -15.13 -16.53
N GLU A 42 15.85 -15.83 -17.61
CA GLU A 42 14.89 -15.30 -18.55
C GLU A 42 13.53 -15.31 -17.86
N THR A 43 13.16 -14.15 -17.32
CA THR A 43 11.86 -13.97 -16.68
C THR A 43 10.83 -13.80 -17.79
N THR A 44 9.91 -14.75 -17.89
CA THR A 44 8.73 -14.60 -18.76
C THR A 44 7.58 -14.20 -17.84
N LEU A 45 6.95 -13.06 -18.11
CA LEU A 45 5.76 -12.68 -17.37
C LEU A 45 4.58 -13.49 -17.93
N GLU A 46 4.03 -14.38 -17.11
CA GLU A 46 2.71 -14.93 -17.34
C GLU A 46 1.88 -14.54 -16.12
N GLY A 47 1.02 -13.54 -16.29
CA GLY A 47 0.19 -13.02 -15.21
C GLY A 47 -0.41 -11.67 -15.57
N THR A 48 -1.73 -11.55 -15.44
CA THR A 48 -2.39 -10.25 -15.39
C THR A 48 -2.28 -9.71 -13.96
N PRO A 49 -1.89 -8.45 -13.75
CA PRO A 49 -1.94 -7.86 -12.42
C PRO A 49 -3.38 -7.95 -11.84
N GLU A 50 -3.49 -8.09 -10.53
CA GLU A 50 -4.78 -8.16 -9.84
C GLU A 50 -4.77 -7.33 -8.56
N LEU A 51 -5.90 -6.71 -8.22
CA LEU A 51 -6.05 -6.04 -6.92
C LEU A 51 -6.30 -7.09 -5.84
N VAL A 52 -5.49 -7.07 -4.79
CA VAL A 52 -5.57 -7.98 -3.65
C VAL A 52 -5.74 -7.21 -2.35
N GLU A 53 -6.43 -7.80 -1.38
CA GLU A 53 -6.53 -7.23 -0.04
C GLU A 53 -5.35 -7.68 0.83
N GLY A 54 -4.65 -6.72 1.41
CA GLY A 54 -3.49 -6.93 2.28
C GLY A 54 -2.16 -6.69 1.57
N TYR A 55 -1.23 -6.04 2.28
CA TYR A 55 0.15 -5.86 1.84
C TYR A 55 1.10 -6.32 2.96
N PRO A 56 2.11 -7.17 2.69
CA PRO A 56 3.03 -7.62 3.73
C PRO A 56 3.75 -6.44 4.41
N ASP A 57 3.94 -6.50 5.73
CA ASP A 57 4.69 -5.47 6.47
C ASP A 57 6.20 -5.65 6.19
N HIS A 58 6.78 -4.81 5.33
CA HIS A 58 8.17 -4.92 4.84
C HIS A 58 9.26 -4.49 5.85
N LYS A 59 9.02 -4.61 7.15
CA LYS A 59 9.99 -4.22 8.18
C LYS A 59 11.31 -4.99 8.14
N LEU A 60 11.40 -6.06 7.34
CA LEU A 60 12.61 -6.84 7.12
C LEU A 60 12.83 -7.01 5.62
N GLN A 61 13.51 -6.05 4.98
CA GLN A 61 14.01 -6.23 3.63
C GLN A 61 15.36 -6.96 3.67
N PRO A 62 15.58 -7.97 2.81
CA PRO A 62 16.87 -8.64 2.72
C PRO A 62 17.96 -7.66 2.22
N GLU A 63 19.21 -7.87 2.63
CA GLU A 63 20.34 -7.05 2.15
C GLU A 63 20.61 -7.26 0.65
N ASP A 64 20.42 -8.49 0.17
CA ASP A 64 20.64 -8.94 -1.21
C ASP A 64 19.35 -9.55 -1.81
N GLY A 65 19.24 -9.56 -3.13
CA GLY A 65 18.09 -10.09 -3.86
C GLY A 65 17.66 -9.23 -5.03
N PHE A 66 16.49 -9.55 -5.57
CA PHE A 66 15.84 -8.72 -6.59
C PHE A 66 15.30 -7.44 -5.95
N ALA A 67 15.20 -6.39 -6.75
CA ALA A 67 14.58 -5.14 -6.33
C ALA A 67 13.33 -4.88 -7.17
N ALA A 68 12.20 -4.62 -6.52
CA ALA A 68 11.00 -4.16 -7.18
C ALA A 68 10.76 -2.69 -6.83
N LYS A 69 10.49 -1.88 -7.85
CA LYS A 69 10.31 -0.44 -7.75
C LYS A 69 9.04 -0.01 -8.44
N ILE A 70 8.33 0.95 -7.87
CA ILE A 70 7.12 1.54 -8.44
C ILE A 70 7.42 2.96 -8.89
N TYR A 71 6.95 3.30 -10.08
CA TYR A 71 7.07 4.64 -10.65
C TYR A 71 5.70 5.26 -10.92
N GLY A 72 5.60 6.56 -10.67
CA GLY A 72 4.44 7.36 -11.03
C GLY A 72 4.46 7.84 -12.48
N TYR A 73 3.39 8.52 -12.89
CA TYR A 73 3.30 9.14 -14.22
C TYR A 73 4.33 10.26 -14.45
N ASP A 74 4.77 10.93 -13.38
CA ASP A 74 5.86 11.92 -13.37
C ASP A 74 7.25 11.29 -13.51
N GLY A 75 7.34 9.96 -13.50
CA GLY A 75 8.59 9.20 -13.52
C GLY A 75 9.32 9.16 -12.18
N ALA A 76 8.72 9.68 -11.10
CA ALA A 76 9.29 9.60 -9.76
C ALA A 76 9.16 8.18 -9.20
N GLU A 77 10.18 7.73 -8.46
CA GLU A 77 10.12 6.49 -7.70
C GLU A 77 9.24 6.72 -6.46
N ILE A 78 8.13 5.99 -6.38
CA ILE A 78 7.16 6.11 -5.28
C ILE A 78 7.51 5.12 -4.17
N TYR A 79 7.90 3.90 -4.55
CA TYR A 79 8.15 2.81 -3.62
C TYR A 79 9.23 1.89 -4.15
N SER A 80 10.02 1.31 -3.25
CA SER A 80 11.04 0.32 -3.58
C SER A 80 11.20 -0.69 -2.45
N PHE A 81 11.33 -1.96 -2.81
CA PHE A 81 11.70 -3.01 -1.88
C PHE A 81 12.55 -4.09 -2.52
N LYS A 82 13.31 -4.79 -1.67
CA LYS A 82 14.03 -6.00 -2.06
C LYS A 82 13.29 -7.26 -1.63
N PHE A 83 13.43 -8.32 -2.42
CA PHE A 83 12.89 -9.64 -2.11
C PHE A 83 13.86 -10.75 -2.52
N PRO A 84 13.96 -11.83 -1.74
CA PRO A 84 14.73 -12.99 -2.12
C PRO A 84 13.90 -13.88 -3.06
N VAL A 85 14.56 -14.57 -3.99
CA VAL A 85 13.96 -15.68 -4.73
C VAL A 85 14.71 -16.94 -4.28
N GLU A 86 14.08 -17.71 -3.39
CA GLU A 86 14.66 -18.94 -2.86
C GLU A 86 14.10 -20.13 -3.63
N PHE A 87 14.98 -20.86 -4.33
CA PHE A 87 14.64 -22.14 -4.95
C PHE A 87 14.74 -23.23 -3.90
N TRP A 88 13.58 -23.71 -3.42
CA TRP A 88 13.52 -24.86 -2.53
C TRP A 88 13.63 -26.14 -3.36
N PHE A 89 14.85 -26.70 -3.45
CA PHE A 89 15.05 -28.03 -3.99
C PHE A 89 14.57 -29.06 -2.96
N TYR A 90 13.31 -29.46 -3.03
CA TYR A 90 12.87 -30.68 -2.35
C TYR A 90 13.60 -31.87 -2.98
N ASP A 91 13.96 -32.89 -2.18
CA ASP A 91 14.73 -34.10 -2.55
C ASP A 91 14.15 -34.95 -3.70
N ASN A 92 13.14 -34.46 -4.42
CA ASN A 92 12.64 -35.02 -5.65
C ASN A 92 13.28 -34.32 -6.86
N PRO A 93 14.04 -35.04 -7.72
CA PRO A 93 14.79 -34.47 -8.84
C PRO A 93 13.90 -34.02 -10.03
N THR A 94 12.62 -33.77 -9.81
CA THR A 94 11.79 -33.05 -10.79
C THR A 94 12.34 -31.64 -10.89
N VAL A 95 13.09 -31.40 -11.96
CA VAL A 95 13.62 -30.09 -12.36
C VAL A 95 12.42 -29.15 -12.52
N LEU A 96 12.17 -28.31 -11.51
CA LEU A 96 11.28 -27.17 -11.64
C LEU A 96 11.97 -26.19 -12.58
N THR A 97 11.53 -26.16 -13.83
CA THR A 97 12.03 -25.23 -14.84
C THR A 97 11.48 -23.82 -14.64
N GLU A 98 10.39 -23.69 -13.86
CA GLU A 98 9.64 -22.47 -13.60
C GLU A 98 9.24 -22.39 -12.13
N LEU A 99 9.48 -21.24 -11.51
CA LEU A 99 9.05 -20.92 -10.14
C LEU A 99 8.06 -19.74 -10.20
N PRO A 100 6.78 -19.93 -9.82
CA PRO A 100 5.85 -18.82 -9.66
C PRO A 100 6.22 -17.99 -8.44
N VAL A 101 6.40 -16.70 -8.64
CA VAL A 101 6.67 -15.70 -7.60
C VAL A 101 5.53 -14.71 -7.61
N LEU A 102 4.81 -14.63 -6.48
CA LEU A 102 3.77 -13.63 -6.27
C LEU A 102 4.39 -12.40 -5.60
N ILE A 103 4.41 -11.29 -6.33
CA ILE A 103 4.87 -10.00 -5.82
C ILE A 103 3.65 -9.13 -5.57
N ILE A 104 3.43 -8.72 -4.33
CA ILE A 104 2.41 -7.73 -4.01
C ILE A 104 3.11 -6.38 -3.95
N PHE A 105 2.44 -5.33 -4.41
CA PHE A 105 2.84 -3.92 -4.33
C PHE A 105 1.82 -3.12 -3.51
N PRO A 106 2.19 -2.05 -2.79
CA PRO A 106 1.21 -1.15 -2.23
C PRO A 106 0.49 -0.43 -3.36
N TYR A 107 -0.81 -0.21 -3.20
CA TYR A 107 -1.57 0.62 -4.13
C TYR A 107 -1.19 2.10 -3.99
N TYR A 108 -0.98 2.77 -5.13
CA TYR A 108 -0.79 4.22 -5.20
C TYR A 108 -1.69 4.78 -6.30
N ARG A 109 -2.37 5.89 -6.03
CA ARG A 109 -3.33 6.49 -6.97
C ARG A 109 -2.69 6.96 -8.28
N ASN A 110 -1.44 7.38 -8.24
CA ASN A 110 -0.69 7.89 -9.39
C ASN A 110 0.29 6.87 -9.98
N ILE A 111 0.08 5.57 -9.72
CA ILE A 111 0.95 4.50 -10.19
C ILE A 111 0.91 4.38 -11.72
N LYS A 112 2.07 4.18 -12.35
CA LYS A 112 2.16 3.94 -13.79
C LYS A 112 2.76 2.60 -14.12
N GLU A 113 3.90 2.28 -13.53
CA GLU A 113 4.62 1.05 -13.83
C GLU A 113 5.40 0.54 -12.62
N ALA A 114 5.55 -0.78 -12.54
CA ALA A 114 6.53 -1.40 -11.66
C ALA A 114 7.71 -1.94 -12.48
N LYS A 115 8.92 -1.78 -11.95
CA LYS A 115 10.15 -2.31 -12.55
C LYS A 115 10.84 -3.24 -11.58
N ILE A 116 11.25 -4.39 -12.10
CA ILE A 116 11.94 -5.42 -11.32
C ILE A 116 13.35 -5.57 -11.88
N TYR A 117 14.30 -5.48 -10.97
CA TYR A 117 15.72 -5.52 -11.23
C TYR A 117 16.31 -6.76 -10.57
N ASP A 118 17.32 -7.35 -11.20
CA ASP A 118 18.10 -8.40 -10.56
C ASP A 118 19.04 -7.84 -9.49
N LYS A 119 19.75 -8.74 -8.80
CA LYS A 119 20.75 -8.41 -7.78
C LYS A 119 21.91 -7.53 -8.27
N ASN A 120 22.17 -7.50 -9.58
CA ASN A 120 23.19 -6.65 -10.18
C ASN A 120 22.64 -5.28 -10.59
N GLY A 121 21.36 -5.01 -10.34
CA GLY A 121 20.68 -3.78 -10.74
C GLY A 121 20.27 -3.74 -12.21
N SER A 122 20.33 -4.87 -12.93
CA SER A 122 19.87 -4.92 -14.33
C SER A 122 18.35 -5.06 -14.38
N LEU A 123 17.70 -4.23 -15.18
CA LEU A 123 16.26 -4.29 -15.40
C LEU A 123 15.89 -5.63 -16.06
N ARG A 124 14.97 -6.37 -15.44
CA ARG A 124 14.47 -7.66 -15.93
C ARG A 124 13.04 -7.57 -16.44
N LEU A 125 12.21 -6.79 -15.76
CA LEU A 125 10.78 -6.74 -16.06
C LEU A 125 10.23 -5.33 -15.81
N THR A 126 9.34 -4.88 -16.69
CA THR A 126 8.49 -3.71 -16.50
C THR A 126 7.05 -4.14 -16.62
N VAL A 127 6.22 -3.79 -15.64
CA VAL A 127 4.80 -4.12 -15.55
C VAL A 127 4.03 -2.82 -15.66
N ASP A 128 3.14 -2.73 -16.64
CA ASP A 128 2.22 -1.60 -16.77
C ASP A 128 1.12 -1.73 -15.70
N LEU A 129 1.01 -0.70 -14.87
CA LEU A 129 0.06 -0.61 -13.76
C LEU A 129 -0.93 0.55 -13.97
N SER A 130 -0.89 1.21 -15.14
CA SER A 130 -1.73 2.36 -15.48
C SER A 130 -3.23 2.09 -15.34
N ALA A 131 -3.66 0.85 -15.60
CA ALA A 131 -5.05 0.42 -15.49
C ALA A 131 -5.62 0.50 -14.05
N TYR A 132 -4.75 0.54 -13.03
CA TYR A 132 -5.16 0.69 -11.63
C TYR A 132 -5.02 2.12 -11.12
N ALA A 133 -4.46 3.03 -11.89
CA ALA A 133 -4.28 4.41 -11.46
C ALA A 133 -5.63 5.14 -11.38
N THR A 134 -5.88 5.83 -10.27
CA THR A 134 -6.97 6.82 -10.21
C THR A 134 -6.52 8.13 -10.85
N CYS A 135 -5.31 8.61 -10.54
CA CYS A 135 -4.77 9.86 -11.06
C CYS A 135 -3.77 9.57 -12.19
N ASN A 136 -4.16 9.86 -13.43
CA ASN A 136 -3.35 9.53 -14.60
C ASN A 136 -2.39 10.66 -15.05
N GLN A 137 -2.45 11.83 -14.42
CA GLN A 137 -1.58 12.99 -14.70
C GLN A 137 -1.60 13.45 -16.16
N ASN A 138 -2.73 13.30 -16.85
CA ASN A 138 -2.88 13.73 -18.25
C ASN A 138 -3.29 15.20 -18.41
N GLY A 139 -3.51 15.93 -17.31
CA GLY A 139 -3.95 17.32 -17.27
C GLY A 139 -5.45 17.53 -17.51
N ILE A 140 -6.24 16.46 -17.49
CA ILE A 140 -7.69 16.47 -17.66
C ILE A 140 -8.30 15.86 -16.39
N CYS A 141 -9.16 16.60 -15.71
CA CYS A 141 -9.88 16.10 -14.54
C CYS A 141 -11.04 15.19 -14.96
N ASN A 142 -10.87 13.87 -14.80
CA ASN A 142 -11.87 12.85 -15.17
C ASN A 142 -12.64 12.38 -13.94
N ALA A 143 -13.69 13.13 -13.57
CA ALA A 143 -14.52 12.79 -12.42
C ALA A 143 -15.16 11.38 -12.52
N ASP A 144 -15.42 10.89 -13.74
CA ASP A 144 -16.03 9.58 -13.99
C ASP A 144 -15.19 8.39 -13.49
N ILE A 145 -13.87 8.55 -13.42
CA ILE A 145 -12.95 7.54 -12.88
C ILE A 145 -12.52 7.85 -11.43
N GLY A 146 -13.16 8.82 -10.79
CA GLY A 146 -12.89 9.20 -9.41
C GLY A 146 -11.72 10.16 -9.21
N GLU A 147 -11.30 10.90 -10.26
CA GLU A 147 -10.36 12.02 -10.09
C GLU A 147 -11.09 13.23 -9.46
N ASP A 148 -10.49 13.83 -8.44
CA ASP A 148 -10.97 15.06 -7.84
C ASP A 148 -9.79 15.96 -7.41
N ALA A 149 -10.08 17.20 -7.04
CA ALA A 149 -9.06 18.19 -6.69
C ALA A 149 -8.32 17.88 -5.38
N GLU A 150 -8.88 17.04 -4.50
CA GLU A 150 -8.25 16.62 -3.24
C GLU A 150 -7.24 15.50 -3.48
N LEU A 151 -7.60 14.53 -4.33
CA LEU A 151 -6.83 13.33 -4.61
C LEU A 151 -5.85 13.51 -5.78
N CYS A 152 -6.25 14.24 -6.82
CA CYS A 152 -5.55 14.36 -8.10
C CYS A 152 -5.30 15.84 -8.47
N SER A 153 -4.73 16.61 -7.54
CA SER A 153 -4.47 18.06 -7.71
C SER A 153 -3.60 18.45 -8.93
N ALA A 154 -2.89 17.49 -9.52
CA ALA A 154 -2.16 17.70 -10.77
C ALA A 154 -3.11 17.87 -11.98
N ASP A 155 -4.24 17.16 -11.97
CA ASP A 155 -5.23 17.13 -13.06
C ASP A 155 -6.45 18.01 -12.75
N CYS A 156 -6.85 18.06 -11.48
CA CYS A 156 -8.07 18.70 -11.03
C CYS A 156 -7.80 19.97 -10.23
N ARG A 157 -8.36 21.11 -10.66
CA ARG A 157 -8.25 22.37 -9.91
C ARG A 157 -9.36 22.50 -8.86
N PRO A 158 -9.09 23.12 -7.69
CA PRO A 158 -10.13 23.39 -6.71
C PRO A 158 -11.26 24.26 -7.30
N GLY A 159 -12.50 23.78 -7.21
CA GLY A 159 -13.68 24.48 -7.72
C GLY A 159 -13.98 24.24 -9.20
N GLU A 160 -13.17 23.43 -9.89
CA GLU A 160 -13.54 22.86 -11.18
C GLU A 160 -14.64 21.83 -10.90
N ALA A 161 -15.89 22.24 -11.07
CA ALA A 161 -17.02 21.31 -11.00
C ALA A 161 -16.76 20.24 -12.06
N ALA A 162 -16.91 18.96 -11.66
CA ALA A 162 -16.94 17.85 -12.61
C ALA A 162 -17.79 18.31 -13.81
N PRO A 163 -17.28 18.22 -15.05
CA PRO A 163 -18.05 18.62 -16.21
C PRO A 163 -19.40 17.94 -16.06
N ALA A 164 -20.46 18.74 -15.91
CA ALA A 164 -21.79 18.23 -15.67
C ALA A 164 -22.05 17.26 -16.82
N GLY A 165 -21.99 15.95 -16.53
CA GLY A 165 -21.94 14.93 -17.55
C GLY A 165 -23.01 15.26 -18.57
N GLU A 166 -22.61 15.47 -19.83
CA GLU A 166 -23.59 15.52 -20.90
C GLU A 166 -24.34 14.20 -20.77
N GLU A 167 -25.60 14.31 -20.29
CA GLU A 167 -26.48 13.18 -20.12
C GLU A 167 -26.50 12.45 -21.46
N THR A 168 -25.76 11.34 -21.53
CA THR A 168 -25.75 10.50 -22.71
C THR A 168 -27.20 10.05 -22.85
N PRO A 169 -27.90 10.37 -23.97
CA PRO A 169 -29.31 10.04 -24.11
C PRO A 169 -29.48 8.54 -23.84
N ALA A 170 -30.25 8.23 -22.81
CA ALA A 170 -30.52 6.88 -22.36
C ALA A 170 -31.22 6.12 -23.50
N GLU A 171 -30.45 5.42 -24.34
CA GLU A 171 -30.98 4.48 -25.30
C GLU A 171 -31.22 3.15 -24.56
N GLY A 172 -32.51 2.87 -24.37
CA GLY A 172 -33.10 1.86 -23.50
C GLY A 172 -32.38 0.51 -23.34
N ALA A 173 -32.08 0.17 -22.09
CA ALA A 173 -31.80 -1.20 -21.66
C ALA A 173 -33.11 -1.90 -21.27
N ALA A 174 -33.47 -2.96 -22.01
CA ALA A 174 -34.32 -4.04 -21.50
C ALA A 174 -33.45 -4.97 -20.65
N GLY A 175 -33.95 -5.34 -19.48
CA GLY A 175 -33.15 -5.80 -18.35
C GLY A 175 -32.81 -7.28 -18.33
N GLU A 176 -31.97 -7.61 -17.34
CA GLU A 176 -31.81 -8.96 -16.83
C GLU A 176 -31.48 -8.86 -15.33
N GLU A 177 -32.37 -9.42 -14.50
CA GLU A 177 -32.27 -9.49 -13.04
C GLU A 177 -31.11 -10.42 -12.64
N ALA A 178 -30.14 -9.89 -11.88
CA ALA A 178 -29.12 -10.70 -11.22
C ALA A 178 -29.38 -10.77 -9.71
N ALA A 179 -29.43 -12.01 -9.23
CA ALA A 179 -29.82 -12.41 -7.89
C ALA A 179 -28.91 -11.87 -6.78
N SER A 180 -29.56 -11.29 -5.77
CA SER A 180 -29.02 -10.90 -4.47
C SER A 180 -28.60 -12.12 -3.65
N GLY A 181 -27.30 -12.32 -3.49
CA GLY A 181 -26.71 -13.19 -2.47
C GLY A 181 -26.25 -12.37 -1.27
N GLU A 182 -26.93 -12.49 -0.14
CA GLU A 182 -26.48 -11.94 1.16
C GLU A 182 -25.21 -12.67 1.62
N GLU A 183 -24.11 -11.92 1.73
CA GLU A 183 -22.85 -12.38 2.33
C GLU A 183 -22.86 -12.13 3.85
N PRO A 184 -22.46 -13.12 4.69
CA PRO A 184 -22.52 -12.98 6.14
C PRO A 184 -21.41 -12.04 6.66
N ALA A 185 -21.83 -10.96 7.33
CA ALA A 185 -20.97 -10.02 8.03
C ALA A 185 -20.00 -10.71 9.00
N ALA A 186 -18.74 -10.85 8.58
CA ALA A 186 -17.65 -11.30 9.43
C ALA A 186 -17.38 -10.24 10.50
N LYS A 187 -17.64 -10.61 11.75
CA LYS A 187 -17.42 -9.79 12.94
C LYS A 187 -15.91 -9.67 13.19
N ILE A 188 -15.28 -8.65 12.61
CA ILE A 188 -13.87 -8.31 12.87
C ILE A 188 -13.74 -7.90 14.34
N ILE A 189 -13.20 -8.79 15.16
CA ILE A 189 -12.87 -8.50 16.56
C ILE A 189 -11.65 -7.59 16.53
N SER A 190 -11.93 -6.29 16.62
CA SER A 190 -10.99 -5.17 16.68
C SER A 190 -9.80 -5.44 17.61
N SER A 191 -8.63 -5.67 16.98
CA SER A 191 -7.30 -5.77 17.59
C SER A 191 -6.84 -4.46 18.27
N THR A 192 -7.66 -3.41 18.31
CA THR A 192 -7.26 -2.14 18.95
C THR A 192 -7.36 -2.15 20.47
N ALA A 193 -8.11 -3.07 21.08
CA ALA A 193 -8.35 -3.09 22.53
C ALA A 193 -7.12 -3.50 23.36
N TRP A 194 -6.28 -4.41 22.85
CA TRP A 194 -5.12 -4.90 23.61
C TRP A 194 -3.97 -3.88 23.64
N PHE A 195 -3.78 -3.10 22.58
CA PHE A 195 -2.78 -2.03 22.53
C PHE A 195 -3.05 -0.94 23.59
N ILE A 196 -4.32 -0.58 23.79
CA ILE A 196 -4.72 0.40 24.81
C ILE A 196 -4.38 -0.14 26.22
N ALA A 197 -4.64 -1.43 26.48
CA ALA A 197 -4.31 -2.05 27.77
C ALA A 197 -2.80 -2.03 28.06
N VAL A 198 -1.96 -2.32 27.06
CA VAL A 198 -0.48 -2.28 27.20
C VAL A 198 0.02 -0.87 27.50
N LEU A 199 -0.49 0.15 26.80
CA LEU A 199 -0.11 1.55 27.04
C LEU A 199 -0.47 2.03 28.46
N VAL A 200 -1.63 1.63 28.97
CA VAL A 200 -2.05 1.97 30.34
C VAL A 200 -1.12 1.36 31.39
N VAL A 201 -0.68 0.11 31.19
CA VAL A 201 0.26 -0.56 32.12
C VAL A 201 1.62 0.15 32.13
N ILE A 202 2.13 0.55 30.97
CA ILE A 202 3.40 1.28 30.86
C ILE A 202 3.31 2.64 31.58
N LEU A 203 2.22 3.38 31.38
CA LEU A 203 2.00 4.66 32.06
C LEU A 203 1.94 4.50 33.59
N ILE A 204 1.25 3.47 34.09
CA ILE A 204 1.21 3.17 35.52
C ILE A 204 2.61 2.85 36.07
N ALA A 205 3.41 2.05 35.35
CA ALA A 205 4.77 1.73 35.75
C ALA A 205 5.67 2.97 35.84
N ILE A 206 5.56 3.89 34.87
CA ILE A 206 6.29 5.17 34.87
C ILE A 206 5.89 6.02 36.09
N VAL A 207 4.58 6.15 36.36
CA VAL A 207 4.07 6.91 37.52
C VAL A 207 4.57 6.31 38.83
N ILE A 208 4.53 4.98 38.99
CA ILE A 208 5.06 4.29 40.18
C ILE A 208 6.58 4.54 40.33
N GLY A 209 7.34 4.48 39.24
CA GLY A 209 8.77 4.77 39.23
C GLY A 209 9.08 6.19 39.70
N LEU A 210 8.34 7.18 39.20
CA LEU A 210 8.46 8.58 39.61
C LEU A 210 8.09 8.79 41.08
N LEU A 211 7.03 8.14 41.57
CA LEU A 211 6.62 8.21 42.97
C LEU A 211 7.65 7.56 43.91
N ARG A 212 8.28 6.46 43.52
CA ARG A 212 9.38 5.83 44.28
C ARG A 212 10.62 6.71 44.29
N SER A 213 11.00 7.27 43.15
CA SER A 213 12.16 8.17 43.07
C SER A 213 12.00 9.39 43.98
N ARG A 214 10.78 9.87 44.21
CA ARG A 214 10.52 11.04 45.07
C ARG A 214 10.64 10.75 46.57
N LYS A 215 10.55 9.49 47.01
CA LYS A 215 10.68 9.12 48.43
C LYS A 215 12.13 8.97 48.92
N ASN A 216 13.09 8.88 47.99
CA ASN A 216 14.51 8.69 48.30
C ASN A 216 15.32 10.01 48.26
N TYR A 217 14.65 11.14 48.09
CA TYR A 217 15.19 12.50 48.21
C TYR A 217 14.43 13.23 49.30
#